data_AF-A0A9E5K7K5-F1
#
_entry.id   AF-A0A9E5K7K5-F1
#
_cell.length_a   1.000
_cell.length_b   1.000
_cell.length_c   1.000
_cell.angle_alpha   90.00
_cell.angle_beta   90.00
_cell.angle_gamma   90.00
#
_symmetry.space_group_name_H-M   'P 1'
#
loop_
_entity.id
_entity.type
_entity.pdbx_description
1 polymer ?
#
loop_
_entity_poly.entity_id
_entity_poly.type
_entity_poly.pdbx_seq_one_letter_code
_entity_poly.pdbx_strand_id
1 'polypeptide(L)'
;LGPTLFGRVPYLIPVSWFFMGIASYGISEAIFSSVRFSVGRLLLASWILVSWDLTLDPAMSHLAPFWTWNEAGPYFGTPLLNLAGWYFTGFLIMLGFELLRVNLWIGRIPTFRFVAFYAANLILPLGIVLAAQLWEAVAISAICFSVVPVLFIFRRLFWAPPLMAQLPAD
;
A
#
# COMPACT_ATOMS: atom_id res chain seq x y z
N LEU A 1 -16.77 10.83 -11.20
CA LEU A 1 -15.75 9.75 -11.31
C LEU A 1 -16.05 8.72 -12.42
N GLY A 2 -16.97 9.00 -13.36
CA GLY A 2 -17.30 8.07 -14.44
C GLY A 2 -18.32 7.00 -14.05
N PRO A 3 -18.52 5.96 -14.88
CA PRO A 3 -19.46 4.88 -14.62
C PRO A 3 -19.15 4.13 -13.30
N THR A 4 -20.15 3.50 -12.69
CA THR A 4 -20.02 2.81 -11.41
C THR A 4 -20.29 1.31 -11.50
N LEU A 5 -19.54 0.54 -10.71
CA LEU A 5 -19.80 -0.87 -10.40
C LEU A 5 -21.02 -0.96 -9.50
N PHE A 6 -22.03 -1.70 -9.97
CA PHE A 6 -23.27 -1.95 -9.24
C PHE A 6 -23.97 -0.67 -8.73
N GLY A 7 -23.77 0.47 -9.39
CA GLY A 7 -24.32 1.75 -8.95
C GLY A 7 -23.62 2.37 -7.73
N ARG A 8 -22.54 1.76 -7.20
CA ARG A 8 -21.94 2.12 -5.90
C ARG A 8 -20.55 2.72 -6.01
N VAL A 9 -19.63 2.04 -6.70
CA VAL A 9 -18.20 2.40 -6.68
C VAL A 9 -17.73 2.68 -8.09
N PRO A 10 -17.10 3.84 -8.40
CA PRO A 10 -16.59 4.11 -9.74
C PRO A 10 -15.57 3.05 -10.20
N TYR A 11 -15.64 2.58 -11.45
CA TYR A 11 -14.76 1.50 -11.95
C TYR A 11 -13.27 1.82 -11.81
N LEU A 12 -12.90 3.10 -11.87
CA LEU A 12 -11.52 3.54 -11.75
C LEU A 12 -10.94 3.29 -10.36
N ILE A 13 -11.78 3.23 -9.31
CA ILE A 13 -11.33 2.99 -7.93
C ILE A 13 -10.66 1.62 -7.82
N PRO A 14 -11.32 0.47 -8.05
CA PRO A 14 -10.67 -0.84 -7.91
C PRO A 14 -9.53 -1.03 -8.90
N VAL A 15 -9.60 -0.44 -10.11
CA VAL A 15 -8.49 -0.49 -11.06
C VAL A 15 -7.26 0.24 -10.51
N SER A 16 -7.43 1.46 -10.00
CA SER A 16 -6.34 2.22 -9.38
C SER A 16 -5.77 1.50 -8.16
N TRP A 17 -6.64 0.94 -7.33
CA TRP A 17 -6.28 0.19 -6.12
C TRP A 17 -5.46 -1.07 -6.47
N PHE A 18 -5.81 -1.76 -7.56
CA PHE A 18 -5.05 -2.91 -8.05
C PHE A 18 -3.64 -2.53 -8.53
N PHE A 19 -3.50 -1.44 -9.29
CA PHE A 19 -2.18 -0.96 -9.73
C PHE A 19 -1.31 -0.44 -8.57
N MET A 20 -1.91 0.29 -7.63
CA MET A 20 -1.25 0.66 -6.37
C MET A 20 -0.86 -0.59 -5.57
N GLY A 21 -1.68 -1.64 -5.62
CA GLY A 21 -1.36 -2.93 -5.03
C GLY A 21 -0.12 -3.58 -5.64
N ILE A 22 0.03 -3.58 -6.98
CA ILE A 22 1.23 -4.07 -7.66
C ILE A 22 2.47 -3.29 -7.21
N ALA A 23 2.38 -1.96 -7.14
CA ALA A 23 3.50 -1.13 -6.69
C ALA A 23 3.86 -1.42 -5.22
N SER A 24 2.86 -1.54 -4.35
CA SER A 24 3.04 -1.86 -2.93
C SER A 24 3.70 -3.24 -2.75
N TYR A 25 3.24 -4.23 -3.52
CA TYR A 25 3.83 -5.56 -3.55
C TYR A 25 5.28 -5.52 -4.03
N GLY A 26 5.59 -4.79 -5.11
CA GLY A 26 6.95 -4.63 -5.62
C GLY A 26 7.91 -3.94 -4.66
N ILE A 27 7.44 -2.95 -3.89
CA ILE A 27 8.23 -2.32 -2.82
C ILE A 27 8.51 -3.33 -1.70
N SER A 28 7.49 -4.09 -1.28
CA SER A 28 7.66 -5.09 -0.23
C SER A 28 8.54 -6.28 -0.66
N GLU A 29 8.50 -6.67 -1.94
CA GLU A 29 9.32 -7.73 -2.51
C GLU A 29 10.81 -7.43 -2.35
N ALA A 30 11.21 -6.17 -2.51
CA ALA A 30 12.60 -5.75 -2.33
C ALA A 30 13.13 -5.99 -0.89
N ILE A 31 12.24 -6.06 0.10
CA ILE A 31 12.58 -6.29 1.51
C ILE A 31 12.52 -7.79 1.88
N PHE A 32 11.77 -8.60 1.13
CA PHE A 32 11.47 -10.01 1.42
C PHE A 32 11.85 -10.97 0.27
N SER A 33 12.75 -10.58 -0.63
CA SER A 33 13.06 -11.29 -1.88
C SER A 33 13.65 -12.70 -1.72
N SER A 34 14.24 -13.02 -0.56
CA SER A 34 14.93 -14.29 -0.32
C SER A 34 14.00 -15.47 -0.02
N VAL A 35 12.69 -15.25 0.08
CA VAL A 35 11.71 -16.27 0.48
C VAL A 35 10.62 -16.45 -0.58
N ARG A 36 10.37 -17.72 -0.92
CA ARG A 36 9.37 -18.11 -1.92
C ARG A 36 7.95 -17.67 -1.54
N PHE A 37 7.62 -17.71 -0.26
CA PHE A 37 6.36 -17.24 0.32
C PHE A 37 6.67 -16.46 1.59
N SER A 38 6.07 -15.29 1.76
CA SER A 38 6.35 -14.43 2.91
C SER A 38 5.10 -13.74 3.43
N VAL A 39 4.61 -14.17 4.59
CA VAL A 39 3.52 -13.45 5.28
C VAL A 39 3.92 -12.00 5.55
N GLY A 40 5.17 -11.75 5.93
CA GLY A 40 5.67 -10.39 6.16
C GLY A 40 5.64 -9.51 4.90
N ARG A 41 5.82 -10.10 3.71
CA ARG A 41 5.65 -9.40 2.43
C ARG A 41 4.20 -8.98 2.23
N LEU A 42 3.25 -9.90 2.46
CA LEU A 42 1.81 -9.61 2.32
C LEU A 42 1.35 -8.51 3.28
N LEU A 43 1.77 -8.62 4.54
CA LEU A 43 1.44 -7.65 5.59
C LEU A 43 2.01 -6.27 5.26
N LEU A 44 3.26 -6.19 4.81
CA LEU A 44 3.90 -4.93 4.44
C LEU A 44 3.30 -4.36 3.16
N ALA A 45 3.04 -5.17 2.14
CA ALA A 45 2.41 -4.72 0.90
C ALA A 45 1.01 -4.15 1.15
N SER A 46 0.20 -4.84 1.98
CA SER A 46 -1.11 -4.31 2.37
C SER A 46 -0.99 -3.02 3.19
N TRP A 47 0.01 -2.93 4.07
CA TRP A 47 0.28 -1.73 4.85
C TRP A 47 0.63 -0.53 3.96
N ILE A 48 1.52 -0.74 3.00
CA ILE A 48 1.90 0.29 2.02
C ILE A 48 0.67 0.73 1.23
N LEU A 49 -0.15 -0.22 0.77
CA LEU A 49 -1.37 0.09 0.01
C LEU A 49 -2.34 0.96 0.82
N VAL A 50 -2.68 0.57 2.04
CA VAL A 50 -3.62 1.35 2.89
C VAL A 50 -3.01 2.66 3.36
N SER A 51 -1.68 2.75 3.48
CA SER A 51 -1.02 4.03 3.81
C SER A 51 -1.26 5.09 2.71
N TRP A 52 -1.51 4.69 1.47
CA TRP A 52 -1.98 5.61 0.42
C TRP A 52 -3.39 6.14 0.73
N ASP A 53 -4.30 5.26 1.13
CA ASP A 53 -5.68 5.62 1.47
C ASP A 53 -5.74 6.63 2.63
N LEU A 54 -4.79 6.59 3.57
CA LEU A 54 -4.67 7.60 4.63
C LEU A 54 -4.50 9.03 4.08
N THR A 55 -3.84 9.19 2.93
CA THR A 55 -3.76 10.53 2.29
C THR A 55 -4.98 10.86 1.43
N LEU A 56 -5.66 9.84 0.91
CA LEU A 56 -6.76 9.99 -0.06
C LEU A 56 -8.12 10.14 0.63
N ASP A 57 -8.37 9.40 1.70
CA ASP A 57 -9.64 9.37 2.43
C ASP A 57 -10.04 10.73 3.02
N PRO A 58 -9.15 11.56 3.59
CA PRO A 58 -9.55 12.89 4.04
C PRO A 58 -10.07 13.75 2.88
N ALA A 59 -9.53 13.61 1.68
CA ALA A 59 -10.03 14.30 0.51
C ALA A 59 -11.42 13.76 0.07
N MET A 60 -11.65 12.45 0.18
CA MET A 60 -12.84 11.77 -0.34
C MET A 60 -13.99 11.57 0.66
N SER A 61 -13.72 11.72 1.96
CA SER A 61 -14.72 11.58 3.03
C SER A 61 -15.04 12.91 3.71
N HIS A 62 -14.06 13.83 3.80
CA HIS A 62 -14.21 15.10 4.53
C HIS A 62 -14.29 16.32 3.62
N LEU A 63 -13.34 16.50 2.69
CA LEU A 63 -13.31 17.70 1.83
C LEU A 63 -14.32 17.63 0.68
N ALA A 64 -14.47 16.45 0.08
CA ALA A 64 -15.51 16.15 -0.89
C ALA A 64 -16.17 14.84 -0.46
N PRO A 65 -17.43 14.83 -0.01
CA PRO A 65 -18.08 13.66 0.61
C PRO A 65 -18.51 12.63 -0.44
N PHE A 66 -17.54 12.10 -1.19
CA PHE A 66 -17.76 10.97 -2.10
C PHE A 66 -18.04 9.69 -1.31
N TRP A 67 -17.41 9.54 -0.15
CA TRP A 67 -17.68 8.49 0.82
C TRP A 67 -18.47 9.07 1.98
N THR A 68 -19.69 8.57 2.16
CA THR A 68 -20.53 8.91 3.30
C THR A 68 -20.86 7.64 4.05
N TRP A 69 -20.78 7.73 5.37
CA TRP A 69 -21.00 6.62 6.29
C TRP A 69 -22.19 6.95 7.18
N ASN A 70 -22.93 5.92 7.59
CA ASN A 70 -24.06 6.11 8.52
C ASN A 70 -23.60 6.74 9.84
N GLU A 71 -22.45 6.29 10.32
CA GLU A 71 -21.75 6.87 11.47
C GLU A 71 -20.39 7.38 11.02
N ALA A 72 -20.15 8.68 11.19
CA ALA A 72 -18.89 9.30 10.84
C ALA A 72 -17.79 8.76 11.76
N GLY A 73 -16.74 8.22 11.16
CA GLY A 73 -15.58 7.73 11.89
C GLY A 73 -14.61 8.83 12.31
N PRO A 74 -13.69 8.50 13.24
CA PRO A 74 -12.74 9.46 13.79
C PRO A 74 -11.68 9.91 12.77
N TYR A 75 -11.47 9.17 11.68
CA TYR A 75 -10.48 9.52 10.67
C TYR A 75 -11.13 10.29 9.53
N PHE A 76 -11.32 11.61 9.72
CA PHE A 76 -11.91 12.49 8.70
C PHE A 76 -13.24 11.96 8.15
N GLY A 77 -14.08 11.40 9.03
CA GLY A 77 -15.36 10.79 8.67
C GLY A 77 -15.29 9.32 8.28
N THR A 78 -14.11 8.76 7.97
CA THR A 78 -13.94 7.32 7.69
C THR A 78 -13.91 6.50 8.99
N PRO A 79 -14.78 5.47 9.13
CA PRO A 79 -14.73 4.52 10.25
C PRO A 79 -13.42 3.73 10.29
N LEU A 80 -12.88 3.50 11.49
CA LEU A 80 -11.68 2.66 11.65
C LEU A 80 -11.89 1.23 11.14
N LEU A 81 -13.12 0.72 11.25
CA LEU A 81 -13.48 -0.59 10.72
C LEU A 81 -13.32 -0.66 9.19
N ASN A 82 -13.54 0.45 8.48
CA ASN A 82 -13.33 0.52 7.04
C ASN A 82 -11.84 0.50 6.69
N LEU A 83 -11.01 1.26 7.40
CA LEU A 83 -9.55 1.20 7.23
C LEU A 83 -9.01 -0.22 7.51
N ALA A 84 -9.51 -0.88 8.56
CA ALA A 84 -9.18 -2.28 8.83
C ALA A 84 -9.69 -3.24 7.73
N GLY A 85 -10.89 -2.99 7.19
CA GLY A 85 -11.45 -3.72 6.06
C GLY A 85 -10.62 -3.55 4.78
N TRP A 86 -10.12 -2.36 4.51
CA TRP A 86 -9.18 -2.09 3.41
C TRP A 86 -7.87 -2.82 3.63
N TYR A 87 -7.31 -2.79 4.84
CA TYR A 87 -6.09 -3.56 5.14
C TYR A 87 -6.28 -5.06 4.95
N PHE A 88 -7.41 -5.61 5.37
CA PHE A 88 -7.70 -7.02 5.17
C PHE A 88 -7.92 -7.37 3.69
N THR A 89 -8.64 -6.52 2.95
CA THR A 89 -8.87 -6.71 1.52
C THR A 89 -7.56 -6.61 0.73
N GLY A 90 -6.73 -5.62 1.04
CA GLY A 90 -5.37 -5.49 0.52
C GLY A 90 -4.58 -6.76 0.77
N PHE A 91 -4.61 -7.28 2.01
CA PHE A 91 -3.92 -8.52 2.37
C PHE A 91 -4.37 -9.71 1.51
N LEU A 92 -5.68 -9.87 1.27
CA LEU A 92 -6.21 -10.94 0.41
C LEU A 92 -5.76 -10.79 -1.05
N ILE A 93 -5.68 -9.56 -1.56
CA ILE A 93 -5.12 -9.29 -2.90
C ILE A 93 -3.64 -9.69 -2.94
N MET A 94 -2.85 -9.29 -1.94
CA MET A 94 -1.42 -9.66 -1.87
C MET A 94 -1.25 -11.18 -1.75
N LEU A 95 -2.11 -11.85 -0.99
CA LEU A 95 -2.14 -13.31 -0.93
C LEU A 95 -2.41 -13.91 -2.32
N GLY A 96 -3.34 -13.35 -3.08
CA GLY A 96 -3.57 -13.71 -4.47
C GLY A 96 -2.30 -13.55 -5.32
N PHE A 97 -1.60 -12.42 -5.22
CA PHE A 97 -0.34 -12.18 -5.93
C PHE A 97 0.73 -13.22 -5.58
N GLU A 98 0.86 -13.54 -4.30
CA GLU A 98 1.80 -14.52 -3.80
C GLU A 98 1.49 -15.94 -4.32
N LEU A 99 0.23 -16.36 -4.27
CA LEU A 99 -0.24 -17.64 -4.79
C LEU A 99 -0.05 -17.75 -6.31
N LEU A 100 -0.26 -16.65 -7.03
CA LEU A 100 -0.04 -16.54 -8.47
C LEU A 100 1.44 -16.30 -8.85
N ARG A 101 2.35 -16.27 -7.86
CA ARG A 101 3.79 -16.07 -8.03
C ARG A 101 4.15 -14.79 -8.78
N VAL A 102 3.41 -13.71 -8.49
CA VAL A 102 3.64 -12.38 -9.05
C VAL A 102 5.04 -11.85 -8.74
N ASN A 103 5.64 -12.26 -7.61
CA ASN A 103 7.02 -11.95 -7.26
C ASN A 103 8.04 -12.35 -8.33
N LEU A 104 7.81 -13.42 -9.10
CA LEU A 104 8.77 -13.90 -10.11
C LEU A 104 8.96 -12.93 -11.28
N TRP A 105 7.91 -12.20 -11.67
CA TRP A 105 8.02 -11.20 -12.74
C TRP A 105 8.30 -9.81 -12.19
N ILE A 106 7.73 -9.46 -11.03
CA ILE A 106 8.02 -8.20 -10.33
C ILE A 106 9.49 -8.10 -9.93
N GLY A 107 10.12 -9.19 -9.48
CA GLY A 107 11.53 -9.21 -9.11
C GLY A 107 12.50 -8.91 -10.26
N ARG A 108 12.04 -8.94 -11.52
CA ARG A 108 12.82 -8.53 -12.70
C ARG A 108 12.76 -7.03 -12.98
N ILE A 109 11.84 -6.32 -12.32
CA ILE A 109 11.63 -4.89 -12.50
C ILE A 109 12.39 -4.15 -11.39
N PRO A 110 13.22 -3.14 -11.72
CA PRO A 110 13.92 -2.36 -10.70
C PRO A 110 12.95 -1.73 -9.69
N THR A 111 13.21 -1.93 -8.39
CA THR A 111 12.34 -1.46 -7.30
C THR A 111 12.00 0.03 -7.39
N PHE A 112 12.94 0.86 -7.87
CA PHE A 112 12.73 2.30 -8.02
C PHE A 112 11.50 2.63 -8.87
N ARG A 113 11.14 1.79 -9.87
CA ARG A 113 9.96 2.04 -10.72
C ARG A 113 8.65 1.94 -9.94
N PHE A 114 8.57 0.98 -9.01
CA PHE A 114 7.41 0.86 -8.12
C PHE A 114 7.34 2.04 -7.14
N VAL A 115 8.49 2.43 -6.58
CA VAL A 115 8.58 3.61 -5.69
C VAL A 115 8.18 4.89 -6.44
N ALA A 116 8.68 5.09 -7.66
CA ALA A 116 8.37 6.26 -8.47
C ALA A 116 6.89 6.31 -8.87
N PHE A 117 6.30 5.18 -9.28
CA PHE A 117 4.88 5.09 -9.57
C PHE A 117 4.03 5.40 -8.33
N TYR A 118 4.37 4.81 -7.19
CA TYR A 118 3.67 5.04 -5.94
C TYR A 118 3.77 6.52 -5.53
N ALA A 119 4.97 7.09 -5.56
CA ALA A 119 5.21 8.50 -5.21
C ALA A 119 4.45 9.45 -6.14
N ALA A 120 4.44 9.19 -7.45
CA ALA A 120 3.70 10.01 -8.40
C ALA A 120 2.19 10.04 -8.09
N ASN A 121 1.60 8.89 -7.69
CA ASN A 121 0.20 8.79 -7.30
C ASN A 121 -0.08 9.32 -5.88
N LEU A 122 0.97 9.53 -5.07
CA LEU A 122 0.86 10.14 -3.74
C LEU A 122 0.85 11.67 -3.80
N ILE A 123 1.48 12.28 -4.82
CA ILE A 123 1.63 13.75 -4.93
C ILE A 123 0.28 14.46 -4.83
N LEU A 124 -0.72 14.01 -5.59
CA LEU A 124 -2.03 14.66 -5.61
C LEU A 124 -2.77 14.58 -4.26
N PRO A 125 -3.05 13.39 -3.69
CA PRO A 125 -3.76 13.33 -2.41
C PRO A 125 -2.98 14.02 -1.29
N LEU A 126 -1.66 13.87 -1.25
CA LEU A 126 -0.81 14.58 -0.28
C LEU A 126 -0.89 16.11 -0.46
N GLY A 127 -0.87 16.59 -1.70
CA GLY A 127 -1.01 18.01 -2.03
C GLY A 127 -2.36 18.58 -1.59
N ILE A 128 -3.45 17.80 -1.75
CA ILE A 128 -4.79 18.20 -1.29
C ILE A 128 -4.83 18.35 0.23
N VAL A 129 -4.36 17.34 0.98
CA VAL A 129 -4.40 17.41 2.45
C VAL A 129 -3.49 18.49 3.02
N LEU A 130 -2.34 18.76 2.37
CA LEU A 130 -1.46 19.88 2.72
C LEU A 130 -2.11 21.23 2.43
N ALA A 131 -2.71 21.39 1.25
CA ALA A 131 -3.40 22.64 0.87
C ALA A 131 -4.60 22.93 1.78
N ALA A 132 -5.30 21.88 2.21
CA ALA A 132 -6.41 21.96 3.17
C ALA A 132 -5.94 22.04 4.65
N GLN A 133 -4.63 22.08 4.91
CA GLN A 133 -4.04 22.18 6.25
C GLN A 133 -4.46 21.05 7.22
N LEU A 134 -4.70 19.85 6.69
CA LEU A 134 -5.07 18.67 7.49
C LEU A 134 -3.81 18.01 8.07
N TRP A 135 -3.16 18.68 9.03
CA TRP A 135 -1.87 18.27 9.59
C TRP A 135 -1.90 16.89 10.25
N GLU A 136 -3.04 16.49 10.83
CA GLU A 136 -3.22 15.15 11.41
C GLU A 136 -3.10 14.06 10.34
N ALA A 137 -3.73 14.25 9.17
CA ALA A 137 -3.61 13.31 8.05
C ALA A 137 -2.17 13.20 7.55
N VAL A 138 -1.48 14.35 7.46
CA VAL A 138 -0.07 14.41 7.04
C VAL A 138 0.83 13.67 8.03
N ALA A 139 0.67 13.94 9.33
CA ALA A 139 1.48 13.32 10.38
C ALA A 139 1.25 11.80 10.44
N ILE A 140 -0.01 11.35 10.45
CA ILE A 140 -0.37 9.93 10.47
C ILE A 140 0.19 9.23 9.23
N SER A 141 0.01 9.80 8.05
CA SER A 141 0.54 9.21 6.80
C SER A 141 2.06 9.13 6.80
N ALA A 142 2.76 10.18 7.27
CA ALA A 142 4.22 10.19 7.38
C ALA A 142 4.73 9.10 8.33
N ILE A 143 4.08 8.90 9.48
CA ILE A 143 4.38 7.82 10.42
C ILE A 143 4.18 6.47 9.74
N CYS A 144 3.06 6.25 9.07
CA CYS A 144 2.77 5.00 8.38
C CYS A 144 3.79 4.70 7.27
N PHE A 145 4.21 5.71 6.51
CA PHE A 145 5.25 5.55 5.48
C PHE A 145 6.64 5.27 6.06
N SER A 146 6.95 5.78 7.26
CA SER A 146 8.24 5.56 7.92
C SER A 146 8.53 4.08 8.25
N VAL A 147 7.48 3.25 8.33
CA VAL A 147 7.60 1.80 8.56
C VAL A 147 8.46 1.13 7.46
N VAL A 148 8.34 1.58 6.21
CA VAL A 148 9.07 0.97 5.07
C VAL A 148 10.59 1.10 5.20
N PRO A 149 11.18 2.32 5.31
CA PRO A 149 12.62 2.46 5.49
C PRO A 149 13.13 1.87 6.80
N VAL A 150 12.35 1.94 7.90
CA VAL A 150 12.72 1.32 9.18
C VAL A 150 12.85 -0.19 9.03
N LEU A 151 11.86 -0.86 8.42
CA LEU A 151 11.92 -2.29 8.18
C LEU A 151 13.05 -2.67 7.21
N PHE A 152 13.29 -1.86 6.17
CA PHE A 152 14.40 -2.08 5.25
C PHE A 152 15.76 -2.03 5.95
N ILE A 153 15.99 -1.00 6.78
CA ILE A 153 17.23 -0.85 7.56
C ILE A 153 17.38 -2.00 8.55
N PHE A 154 16.32 -2.31 9.31
CA PHE A 154 16.32 -3.40 10.28
C PHE A 154 16.66 -4.74 9.63
N ARG A 155 16.00 -5.07 8.50
CA ARG A 155 16.30 -6.28 7.71
C ARG A 155 17.75 -6.32 7.27
N ARG A 156 18.27 -5.22 6.74
CA ARG A 156 19.65 -5.15 6.24
C ARG A 156 20.69 -5.32 7.35
N LEU A 157 20.42 -4.79 8.55
CA LEU A 157 21.35 -4.86 9.68
C LEU A 157 21.31 -6.20 10.42
N PHE A 158 20.14 -6.82 10.54
CA PHE A 158 19.94 -7.96 11.45
C PHE A 158 19.60 -9.29 10.76
N TRP A 159 19.31 -9.29 9.46
CA TRP A 159 18.88 -10.51 8.75
C TRP A 159 19.82 -10.82 7.57
N ALA A 160 20.83 -11.65 7.80
CA ALA A 160 21.60 -12.27 6.72
C ALA A 160 20.79 -13.42 6.09
N PRO A 161 20.75 -13.57 4.76
CA PRO A 161 20.17 -14.76 4.14
C PRO A 161 20.92 -16.01 4.62
N PRO A 162 20.23 -17.14 4.87
CA PRO A 162 20.88 -18.38 5.30
C PRO A 162 21.93 -18.81 4.27
N LEU A 163 23.11 -19.24 4.77
CA LEU A 163 24.35 -19.51 4.03
C LEU A 163 24.22 -20.50 2.84
N MET A 164 23.09 -21.20 2.70
CA MET A 164 22.90 -22.24 1.67
C MET A 164 22.74 -21.70 0.24
N ALA A 165 22.66 -20.38 0.03
CA ALA A 165 22.63 -19.77 -1.31
C ALA A 165 24.02 -19.45 -1.88
N GLN A 166 25.12 -19.84 -1.20
CA GLN A 166 26.50 -19.54 -1.61
C GLN A 166 27.33 -20.75 -2.03
N LEU A 167 26.74 -21.96 -2.07
CA LEU A 167 27.47 -23.10 -2.62
C LEU A 167 27.53 -22.95 -4.16
N PRO A 168 28.73 -23.05 -4.76
CA PRO A 168 28.86 -23.14 -6.21
C PRO A 168 27.96 -24.25 -6.74
N ALA A 169 27.30 -24.01 -7.87
CA ALA A 169 26.69 -25.10 -8.62
C ALA A 169 27.85 -25.90 -9.23
N ASP A 170 28.24 -26.96 -8.55
CA ASP A 170 29.15 -27.99 -9.06
C ASP A 170 28.51 -28.74 -10.24
#